data_AF-A0A7U9S664-F1
#
_entry.id   AF-A0A7U9S664-F1
#
_cell.length_a   1.000
_cell.length_b   1.000
_cell.length_c   1.000
_cell.angle_alpha   90.00
_cell.angle_beta   90.00
_cell.angle_gamma   90.00
#
_symmetry.space_group_name_H-M   'P 1'
#
loop_
_entity.id
_entity.type
_entity.pdbx_description
1 polymer ?
#
loop_
_entity_poly.entity_id
_entity_poly.type
_entity_poly.pdbx_seq_one_letter_code
_entity_poly.pdbx_strand_id
1 'polypeptide(L)'
;MMKRKNECMKNSLKQLFRKKWMSILFFGIIMLSTVFFTLGCSLWMGVQDSINRMKDTFSTIGTVTQKPDSLIMKKTWDAALKKYKLIENSNYTQYIAPDILNDLEVEYIHPLERRPFFGAVSPDFVTSYDTNQEKRMTGSLIAFTPLKDCIPSEPVEVEVKDVYCVGEEASMMGKTIFFCDHYREETKPLEAGKTYIAFLLLNVLDRHSDMKDILEYYPLTISLSQDKTLCWEEMGTDFWNTDTGAMCQNLIDELNRMVCEAVPVTPTNHTGLLSPFHEGQATVVEGEDISSEEYENGSKVCLVSQTFAKLNHLETGQKIKLQFYFTDYKYSTVQNVISDDGTWMFRTDILNKEGGKQDVFFESEYIIKGIYSRQSTGMDLYELFPDEFIIPSASVPEDQVSNIIAEGPMQGYNASFQIKNGGI
;
A
#
# COMPACT_ATOMS: atom_id res chain seq x y z
N MET A 1 78.45 29.19 20.74
CA MET A 1 77.48 28.53 19.82
C MET A 1 76.63 29.52 19.02
N MET A 2 76.17 30.64 19.61
CA MET A 2 75.35 31.68 18.93
C MET A 2 76.06 32.43 17.78
N LYS A 3 77.36 32.75 17.92
CA LYS A 3 78.14 33.47 16.88
C LYS A 3 78.27 32.70 15.55
N ARG A 4 78.49 31.38 15.62
CA ARG A 4 78.57 30.50 14.42
C ARG A 4 77.25 30.40 13.68
N LYS A 5 76.10 30.36 14.38
CA LYS A 5 74.77 30.43 13.75
C LYS A 5 74.56 31.74 12.98
N ASN A 6 74.99 32.87 13.56
CA ASN A 6 74.87 34.18 12.91
C ASN A 6 75.76 34.34 11.66
N GLU A 7 76.99 33.82 11.67
CA GLU A 7 77.84 33.85 10.47
C GLU A 7 77.34 32.93 9.36
N CYS A 8 76.84 31.75 9.72
CA CYS A 8 76.24 30.81 8.76
C CYS A 8 74.99 31.39 8.10
N MET A 9 74.12 32.07 8.87
CA MET A 9 72.97 32.80 8.31
C MET A 9 73.40 33.94 7.39
N LYS A 10 74.39 34.76 7.78
CA LYS A 10 74.90 35.85 6.94
C LYS A 10 75.44 35.37 5.60
N ASN A 11 76.17 34.26 5.58
CA ASN A 11 76.73 33.69 4.35
C ASN A 11 75.64 33.06 3.45
N SER A 12 74.62 32.44 4.03
CA SER A 12 73.46 31.93 3.28
C SER A 12 72.65 33.06 2.63
N LEU A 13 72.40 34.16 3.37
CA LEU A 13 71.74 35.35 2.83
C LEU A 13 72.52 35.98 1.67
N LYS A 14 73.85 36.06 1.76
CA LYS A 14 74.69 36.57 0.66
C LYS A 14 74.66 35.66 -0.57
N GLN A 15 74.56 34.34 -0.41
CA GLN A 15 74.43 33.41 -1.54
C GLN A 15 73.08 33.53 -2.24
N LEU A 16 71.98 33.73 -1.49
CA LEU A 16 70.65 34.02 -2.03
C LEU A 16 70.65 35.27 -2.95
N PHE A 17 71.30 36.35 -2.52
CA PHE A 17 71.38 37.58 -3.32
C PHE A 17 72.26 37.50 -4.58
N ARG A 18 73.06 36.43 -4.73
CA ARG A 18 73.96 36.24 -5.88
C ARG A 18 73.27 35.58 -7.09
N LYS A 19 72.20 34.81 -6.87
CA LYS A 19 71.40 34.15 -7.92
C LYS A 19 69.98 34.73 -7.97
N LYS A 20 69.89 36.05 -8.16
CA LYS A 20 68.65 36.85 -8.04
C LYS A 20 67.42 36.20 -8.69
N TRP A 21 67.56 35.66 -9.89
CA TRP A 21 66.45 35.03 -10.62
C TRP A 21 65.98 33.70 -9.99
N MET A 22 66.91 32.84 -9.57
CA MET A 22 66.57 31.56 -8.93
C MET A 22 65.94 31.76 -7.55
N SER A 23 66.37 32.78 -6.81
CA SER A 23 65.74 33.12 -5.53
C SER A 23 64.33 33.69 -5.71
N ILE A 24 64.11 34.57 -6.70
CA ILE A 24 62.76 35.05 -7.05
C ILE A 24 61.85 33.89 -7.45
N LEU A 25 62.33 32.97 -8.29
CA LEU A 25 61.59 31.77 -8.68
C LEU A 25 61.23 30.89 -7.47
N PHE A 26 62.19 30.66 -6.56
CA PHE A 26 61.99 29.85 -5.37
C PHE A 26 60.94 30.45 -4.42
N PHE A 27 60.99 31.76 -4.16
CA PHE A 27 59.96 32.45 -3.38
C PHE A 27 58.61 32.48 -4.09
N GLY A 28 58.60 32.61 -5.42
CA GLY A 28 57.39 32.53 -6.23
C GLY A 28 56.70 31.17 -6.11
N ILE A 29 57.47 30.08 -6.20
CA ILE A 29 56.95 28.71 -6.03
C ILE A 29 56.43 28.51 -4.61
N ILE A 30 57.17 28.92 -3.59
CA ILE A 30 56.71 28.79 -2.19
C ILE A 30 55.39 29.53 -1.98
N MET A 31 55.30 30.78 -2.45
CA MET A 31 54.07 31.57 -2.32
C MET A 31 52.91 30.89 -3.05
N LEU A 32 53.11 30.43 -4.29
CA LEU A 32 52.09 29.75 -5.07
C LEU A 32 51.65 28.44 -4.40
N SER A 33 52.60 27.65 -3.88
CA SER A 33 52.32 26.43 -3.13
C SER A 33 51.56 26.70 -1.84
N THR A 34 51.88 27.77 -1.10
CA THR A 34 51.13 28.16 0.10
C THR A 34 49.70 28.58 -0.26
N VAL A 35 49.51 29.34 -1.35
CA VAL A 35 48.18 29.73 -1.84
C VAL A 35 47.38 28.50 -2.25
N PHE A 36 47.96 27.58 -3.03
CA PHE A 36 47.27 26.34 -3.41
C PHE A 36 46.97 25.44 -2.21
N PHE A 37 47.87 25.35 -1.24
CA PHE A 37 47.66 24.57 -0.02
C PHE A 37 46.53 25.16 0.84
N THR A 38 46.54 26.47 1.06
CA THR A 38 45.50 27.16 1.83
C THR A 38 44.14 27.09 1.13
N LEU A 39 44.10 27.26 -0.20
CA LEU A 39 42.89 27.05 -1.00
C LEU A 39 42.41 25.59 -0.91
N GLY A 40 43.30 24.63 -1.05
CA GLY A 40 42.99 23.20 -0.91
C GLY A 40 42.40 22.86 0.46
N CYS A 41 42.99 23.36 1.55
CA CYS A 41 42.45 23.20 2.89
C CYS A 41 41.08 23.87 3.06
N SER A 42 40.89 25.09 2.52
CA SER A 42 39.62 25.80 2.62
C SER A 42 38.48 25.09 1.88
N LEU A 43 38.77 24.55 0.68
CA LEU A 43 37.83 23.75 -0.10
C LEU A 43 37.50 22.44 0.61
N TRP A 44 38.52 21.75 1.15
CA TRP A 44 38.31 20.52 1.92
C TRP A 44 37.42 20.74 3.14
N MET A 45 37.68 21.78 3.92
CA MET A 45 36.85 22.15 5.08
C MET A 45 35.42 22.49 4.64
N GLY A 46 35.26 23.29 3.58
CA GLY A 46 33.93 23.64 3.06
C GLY A 46 33.12 22.42 2.58
N VAL A 47 33.79 21.45 1.93
CA VAL A 47 33.17 20.18 1.53
C VAL A 47 32.80 19.35 2.75
N GLN A 48 33.69 19.23 3.74
CA GLN A 48 33.42 18.47 4.96
C GLN A 48 32.24 19.04 5.75
N ASP A 49 32.17 20.37 5.88
CA ASP A 49 31.04 21.06 6.51
C ASP A 49 29.74 20.86 5.73
N SER A 50 29.80 20.87 4.39
CA SER A 50 28.64 20.57 3.55
C SER A 50 28.17 19.12 3.73
N ILE A 51 29.09 18.16 3.76
CA ILE A 51 28.77 16.74 4.00
C ILE A 51 28.14 16.57 5.39
N ASN A 52 28.71 17.20 6.42
CA ASN A 52 28.16 17.12 7.77
C ASN A 52 26.74 17.72 7.85
N ARG A 53 26.51 18.90 7.24
CA ARG A 53 25.16 19.48 7.19
C ARG A 53 24.18 18.61 6.41
N MET A 54 24.60 18.00 5.30
CA MET A 54 23.75 17.07 4.56
C MET A 54 23.41 15.83 5.39
N LYS A 55 24.35 15.29 6.19
CA LYS A 55 24.09 14.16 7.08
C LYS A 55 23.01 14.43 8.13
N ASP A 56 22.84 15.68 8.54
CA ASP A 56 21.78 16.06 9.49
C ASP A 56 20.45 16.38 8.79
N THR A 57 20.44 16.49 7.45
CA THR A 57 19.26 16.89 6.67
C THR A 57 18.53 15.70 6.06
N PHE A 58 19.23 14.60 5.77
CA PHE A 58 18.63 13.40 5.17
C PHE A 58 18.43 12.31 6.22
N SER A 59 17.46 11.43 6.01
CA SER A 59 17.36 10.15 6.71
C SER A 59 17.61 9.02 5.70
N THR A 60 18.06 7.86 6.18
CA THR A 60 18.24 6.67 5.35
C THR A 60 17.25 5.62 5.82
N ILE A 61 16.24 5.33 4.99
CA ILE A 61 15.36 4.18 5.19
C ILE A 61 15.74 3.06 4.23
N GLY A 62 15.56 1.82 4.69
CA GLY A 62 15.64 0.63 3.86
C GLY A 62 14.28 -0.04 3.78
N THR A 63 13.92 -0.56 2.61
CA THR A 63 12.71 -1.36 2.39
C THR A 63 13.08 -2.81 2.14
N VAL A 64 12.27 -3.75 2.62
CA VAL A 64 12.54 -5.19 2.48
C VAL A 64 11.51 -5.82 1.56
N THR A 65 11.96 -6.57 0.56
CA THR A 65 11.09 -7.37 -0.30
C THR A 65 11.57 -8.80 -0.30
N GLN A 66 10.72 -9.71 0.17
CA GLN A 66 11.01 -11.14 0.12
C GLN A 66 10.83 -11.63 -1.32
N LYS A 67 11.90 -12.19 -1.88
CA LYS A 67 11.86 -12.83 -3.19
C LYS A 67 11.10 -14.17 -3.10
N PRO A 68 10.34 -14.53 -4.15
CA PRO A 68 9.71 -15.85 -4.20
C PRO A 68 10.77 -16.96 -4.28
N ASP A 69 10.46 -18.12 -3.70
CA ASP A 69 11.32 -19.31 -3.77
C ASP A 69 11.36 -19.89 -5.18
N SER A 70 10.22 -19.80 -5.86
CA SER A 70 10.02 -20.28 -7.21
C SER A 70 8.89 -19.55 -7.92
N LEU A 71 8.81 -19.75 -9.23
CA LEU A 71 7.67 -19.33 -10.03
C LEU A 71 6.80 -20.56 -10.31
N ILE A 72 5.50 -20.46 -10.02
CA ILE A 72 4.52 -21.44 -10.44
C ILE A 72 3.89 -20.95 -11.73
N MET A 73 3.97 -21.79 -12.77
CA MET A 73 3.25 -21.55 -14.02
C MET A 73 1.77 -21.91 -13.83
N LYS A 74 0.90 -20.93 -13.66
CA LYS A 74 -0.54 -21.14 -13.67
C LYS A 74 -1.03 -21.16 -15.13
N LYS A 75 -1.70 -22.24 -15.50
CA LYS A 75 -2.44 -22.32 -16.76
C LYS A 75 -3.83 -21.73 -16.52
N THR A 76 -4.15 -20.66 -17.24
CA THR A 76 -5.47 -20.03 -17.23
C THR A 76 -6.06 -20.16 -18.64
N TRP A 77 -7.28 -20.67 -18.76
CA TRP A 77 -7.97 -20.70 -20.04
C TRP A 77 -8.36 -19.29 -20.45
N ASP A 78 -8.38 -19.01 -21.74
CA ASP A 78 -8.88 -17.76 -22.31
C ASP A 78 -9.90 -18.12 -23.39
N ALA A 79 -11.16 -17.79 -23.13
CA ALA A 79 -12.29 -18.12 -24.02
C ALA A 79 -12.24 -17.35 -25.34
N ALA A 80 -11.74 -16.11 -25.35
CA ALA A 80 -11.60 -15.31 -26.57
C ALA A 80 -10.57 -15.91 -27.53
N LEU A 81 -9.45 -16.38 -27.00
CA LEU A 81 -8.34 -16.95 -27.77
C LEU A 81 -8.46 -18.47 -27.95
N LYS A 82 -9.38 -19.12 -27.22
CA LYS A 82 -9.57 -20.57 -27.17
C LYS A 82 -8.26 -21.32 -26.92
N LYS A 83 -7.46 -20.81 -25.99
CA LYS A 83 -6.16 -21.38 -25.63
C LYS A 83 -5.78 -21.06 -24.20
N TYR A 84 -4.85 -21.82 -23.67
CA TYR A 84 -4.25 -21.54 -22.37
C TYR A 84 -3.26 -20.37 -22.45
N LYS A 85 -3.43 -19.40 -21.56
CA LYS A 85 -2.41 -18.44 -21.17
C LYS A 85 -1.59 -19.04 -20.03
N LEU A 86 -0.28 -18.83 -20.09
CA LEU A 86 0.64 -19.16 -19.03
C LEU A 86 0.90 -17.89 -18.24
N ILE A 87 0.49 -17.89 -16.97
CA ILE A 87 0.72 -16.78 -16.04
C ILE A 87 1.75 -17.26 -15.01
N GLU A 88 2.83 -16.50 -14.89
CA GLU A 88 3.83 -16.72 -13.85
C GLU A 88 3.32 -16.13 -12.54
N ASN A 89 3.13 -17.01 -11.55
CA ASN A 89 2.77 -16.60 -10.19
C ASN A 89 3.96 -16.83 -9.25
N SER A 90 4.25 -15.83 -8.44
CA SER A 90 5.20 -15.95 -7.33
C SER A 90 4.75 -17.02 -6.34
N ASN A 91 5.65 -17.91 -5.97
CA ASN A 91 5.41 -18.93 -4.96
C ASN A 91 6.36 -18.75 -3.77
N TYR A 92 5.78 -18.83 -2.58
CA TYR A 92 6.46 -18.69 -1.30
C TYR A 92 6.11 -19.91 -0.46
N THR A 93 7.13 -20.69 -0.11
CA THR A 93 7.01 -21.87 0.76
C THR A 93 6.78 -21.47 2.20
N GLN A 94 7.33 -20.32 2.59
CA GLN A 94 7.17 -19.71 3.91
C GLN A 94 7.34 -18.18 3.81
N TYR A 95 6.70 -17.44 4.72
CA TYR A 95 6.95 -16.03 4.90
C TYR A 95 8.03 -15.84 5.96
N ILE A 96 9.02 -15.00 5.64
CA ILE A 96 10.17 -14.75 6.51
C ILE A 96 9.77 -13.74 7.58
N ALA A 97 10.16 -14.00 8.82
CA ALA A 97 9.91 -13.10 9.94
C ALA A 97 10.84 -11.86 9.91
N PRO A 98 10.41 -10.73 10.49
CA PRO A 98 11.20 -9.48 10.48
C PRO A 98 12.55 -9.58 11.20
N ASP A 99 12.73 -10.56 12.08
CA ASP A 99 13.95 -10.77 12.85
C ASP A 99 15.17 -11.18 12.01
N ILE A 100 14.98 -11.53 10.72
CA ILE A 100 16.09 -11.87 9.81
C ILE A 100 17.13 -10.76 9.65
N LEU A 101 16.74 -9.49 9.83
CA LEU A 101 17.68 -8.37 9.73
C LEU A 101 18.42 -8.07 11.04
N ASN A 102 18.04 -8.71 12.16
CA ASN A 102 18.74 -8.56 13.44
C ASN A 102 20.19 -9.07 13.36
N ASP A 103 20.50 -9.93 12.38
CA ASP A 103 21.83 -10.49 12.16
C ASP A 103 22.77 -9.54 11.38
N LEU A 104 22.27 -8.42 10.85
CA LEU A 104 23.12 -7.44 10.18
C LEU A 104 23.82 -6.55 11.21
N GLU A 105 25.14 -6.38 11.07
CA GLU A 105 25.95 -5.46 11.88
C GLU A 105 25.71 -3.99 11.46
N VAL A 106 24.47 -3.51 11.59
CA VAL A 106 24.07 -2.14 11.27
C VAL A 106 23.44 -1.49 12.49
N GLU A 107 23.75 -0.21 12.71
CA GLU A 107 23.14 0.57 13.79
C GLU A 107 21.76 1.09 13.35
N TYR A 108 20.71 0.40 13.80
CA TYR A 108 19.32 0.77 13.56
C TYR A 108 18.91 1.96 14.41
N ILE A 109 18.26 2.94 13.77
CA ILE A 109 17.48 4.00 14.44
C ILE A 109 16.08 3.45 14.75
N HIS A 110 15.45 2.83 13.75
CA HIS A 110 14.25 2.04 13.92
C HIS A 110 14.47 0.65 13.31
N PRO A 111 14.19 -0.45 14.04
CA PRO A 111 14.34 -1.81 13.53
C PRO A 111 13.35 -2.09 12.39
N LEU A 112 13.52 -3.24 11.74
CA LEU A 112 12.58 -3.68 10.70
C LEU A 112 11.17 -3.83 11.26
N GLU A 113 10.27 -3.03 10.70
CA GLU A 113 8.86 -3.07 10.98
C GLU A 113 8.15 -3.66 9.75
N ARG A 114 7.47 -4.81 9.93
CA ARG A 114 6.50 -5.35 8.97
C ARG A 114 5.11 -4.95 9.44
N ARG A 115 4.52 -3.98 8.76
CA ARG A 115 3.24 -3.36 9.13
C ARG A 115 2.09 -4.07 8.44
N PRO A 116 1.02 -4.45 9.16
CA PRO A 116 -0.27 -4.62 8.51
C PRO A 116 -0.88 -3.25 8.20
N PHE A 117 -1.99 -3.24 7.48
CA PHE A 117 -3.00 -2.20 7.71
C PHE A 117 -4.25 -2.85 8.30
N PHE A 118 -5.02 -2.05 9.05
CA PHE A 118 -6.30 -2.45 9.60
C PHE A 118 -7.44 -1.78 8.85
N GLY A 119 -8.55 -2.49 8.69
CA GLY A 119 -9.82 -1.84 8.38
C GLY A 119 -10.53 -1.44 9.67
N ALA A 120 -10.89 -0.16 9.78
CA ALA A 120 -11.63 0.35 10.92
C ALA A 120 -12.93 1.01 10.48
N VAL A 121 -14.00 0.80 11.24
CA VAL A 121 -15.21 1.64 11.13
C VAL A 121 -15.06 2.81 12.09
N SER A 122 -15.47 4.00 11.63
CA SER A 122 -15.59 5.19 12.47
C SER A 122 -17.06 5.66 12.45
N PRO A 123 -17.91 5.18 13.39
CA PRO A 123 -19.37 5.24 13.27
C PRO A 123 -19.98 6.64 13.12
N ASP A 124 -19.28 7.66 13.61
CA ASP A 124 -19.77 9.05 13.62
C ASP A 124 -19.34 9.85 12.38
N PHE A 125 -18.61 9.23 11.46
CA PHE A 125 -17.93 9.91 10.37
C PHE A 125 -18.25 9.35 8.99
N VAL A 126 -18.24 10.25 8.03
CA VAL A 126 -18.54 10.02 6.62
C VAL A 126 -17.23 9.74 5.90
N THR A 127 -17.20 8.70 5.06
CA THR A 127 -16.03 8.39 4.23
C THR A 127 -16.16 9.07 2.86
N SER A 128 -15.04 9.21 2.12
CA SER A 128 -15.07 9.78 0.77
C SER A 128 -16.02 9.07 -0.18
N TYR A 129 -16.32 7.79 0.08
CA TYR A 129 -17.37 7.02 -0.59
C TYR A 129 -18.71 7.78 -0.70
N ASP A 130 -19.15 8.43 0.38
CA ASP A 130 -20.46 9.10 0.43
C ASP A 130 -20.54 10.38 -0.41
N THR A 131 -19.39 10.91 -0.83
CA THR A 131 -19.32 12.15 -1.62
C THR A 131 -19.27 11.96 -3.12
N ASN A 132 -18.95 10.74 -3.58
CA ASN A 132 -18.75 10.45 -5.00
C ASN A 132 -20.07 10.09 -5.70
N GLN A 133 -20.46 10.94 -6.66
CA GLN A 133 -21.71 10.78 -7.43
C GLN A 133 -21.60 9.78 -8.60
N GLU A 134 -20.39 9.52 -9.12
CA GLU A 134 -20.15 8.52 -10.18
C GLU A 134 -19.55 7.25 -9.57
N LYS A 135 -20.43 6.40 -9.05
CA LYS A 135 -20.04 5.17 -8.35
C LYS A 135 -19.68 4.04 -9.32
N ARG A 136 -18.58 4.11 -10.09
CA ARG A 136 -18.20 3.00 -10.98
C ARG A 136 -17.51 1.87 -10.24
N MET A 137 -18.27 0.82 -9.90
CA MET A 137 -17.70 -0.45 -9.44
C MET A 137 -17.48 -1.38 -10.64
N THR A 138 -16.37 -2.13 -10.64
CA THR A 138 -16.06 -3.09 -11.70
C THR A 138 -16.57 -4.51 -11.40
N GLY A 139 -17.24 -4.73 -10.26
CA GLY A 139 -18.01 -5.94 -10.02
C GLY A 139 -18.82 -6.03 -8.73
N SER A 140 -19.90 -6.84 -8.78
CA SER A 140 -20.83 -7.10 -7.69
C SER A 140 -21.27 -8.55 -7.62
N LEU A 141 -21.90 -8.92 -6.50
CA LEU A 141 -22.76 -10.09 -6.42
C LEU A 141 -24.10 -9.81 -7.14
N ILE A 142 -24.40 -10.58 -8.17
CA ILE A 142 -25.54 -10.38 -9.07
C ILE A 142 -26.39 -11.66 -9.15
N ALA A 143 -27.71 -11.50 -9.10
CA ALA A 143 -28.66 -12.52 -9.53
C ALA A 143 -29.08 -12.30 -10.98
N PHE A 144 -29.05 -13.34 -11.81
CA PHE A 144 -29.37 -13.25 -13.24
C PHE A 144 -30.10 -14.47 -13.78
N THR A 145 -30.81 -14.30 -14.90
CA THR A 145 -31.50 -15.38 -15.62
C THR A 145 -31.04 -15.43 -17.08
N PRO A 146 -30.61 -16.60 -17.59
CA PRO A 146 -30.30 -16.77 -19.02
C PRO A 146 -31.54 -16.57 -19.88
N LEU A 147 -31.41 -15.87 -21.01
CA LEU A 147 -32.52 -15.69 -21.96
C LEU A 147 -32.87 -16.98 -22.73
N LYS A 148 -31.91 -17.89 -22.84
CA LYS A 148 -32.02 -19.21 -23.48
C LYS A 148 -31.06 -20.20 -22.82
N ASP A 149 -31.33 -21.50 -22.96
CA ASP A 149 -30.38 -22.53 -22.57
C ASP A 149 -29.05 -22.31 -23.27
N CYS A 150 -27.96 -22.28 -22.52
CA CYS A 150 -26.65 -21.93 -23.06
C CYS A 150 -25.50 -22.60 -22.30
N ILE A 151 -24.34 -22.61 -22.94
CA ILE A 151 -23.06 -22.98 -22.34
C ILE A 151 -22.22 -21.70 -22.41
N PRO A 152 -21.85 -21.08 -21.28
CA PRO A 152 -21.23 -19.76 -21.26
C PRO A 152 -19.72 -19.81 -21.59
N SER A 153 -19.28 -20.67 -22.51
CA SER A 153 -17.91 -20.72 -23.04
C SER A 153 -17.61 -19.60 -24.04
N GLU A 154 -18.62 -18.82 -24.39
CA GLU A 154 -18.57 -17.56 -25.11
C GLU A 154 -19.62 -16.61 -24.51
N PRO A 155 -19.59 -15.30 -24.81
CA PRO A 155 -20.53 -14.36 -24.24
C PRO A 155 -22.00 -14.70 -24.56
N VAL A 156 -22.80 -14.86 -23.52
CA VAL A 156 -24.24 -15.17 -23.59
C VAL A 156 -25.06 -14.07 -22.93
N GLU A 157 -26.26 -13.83 -23.46
CA GLU A 157 -27.17 -12.82 -22.90
C GLU A 157 -27.87 -13.35 -21.65
N VAL A 158 -27.75 -12.58 -20.57
CA VAL A 158 -28.46 -12.84 -19.31
C VAL A 158 -29.17 -11.57 -18.87
N GLU A 159 -30.36 -11.72 -18.29
CA GLU A 159 -31.11 -10.62 -17.68
C GLU A 159 -30.75 -10.52 -16.21
N VAL A 160 -30.29 -9.35 -15.77
CA VAL A 160 -30.00 -9.06 -14.36
C VAL A 160 -31.31 -8.93 -13.59
N LYS A 161 -31.49 -9.77 -12.59
CA LYS A 161 -32.67 -9.78 -11.71
C LYS A 161 -32.46 -8.95 -10.46
N ASP A 162 -31.25 -8.97 -9.90
CA ASP A 162 -30.92 -8.26 -8.67
C ASP A 162 -29.42 -7.98 -8.58
N VAL A 163 -29.05 -6.96 -7.82
CA VAL A 163 -27.66 -6.53 -7.59
C VAL A 163 -27.49 -6.23 -6.11
N TYR A 164 -26.62 -6.99 -5.43
CA TYR A 164 -26.58 -6.99 -3.97
C TYR A 164 -25.45 -6.14 -3.33
N CYS A 165 -24.40 -5.77 -4.07
CA CYS A 165 -23.25 -5.00 -3.52
C CYS A 165 -23.21 -3.57 -4.10
N VAL A 166 -22.70 -2.59 -3.33
CA VAL A 166 -22.86 -1.17 -3.70
C VAL A 166 -21.87 -0.66 -4.76
N GLY A 167 -22.43 -0.20 -5.88
CA GLY A 167 -21.85 0.58 -6.98
C GLY A 167 -22.98 0.99 -7.94
N GLU A 168 -22.72 1.77 -8.99
CA GLU A 168 -23.69 2.24 -10.03
C GLU A 168 -24.51 1.12 -10.69
N GLU A 169 -24.20 -0.13 -10.39
CA GLU A 169 -24.87 -1.34 -10.83
C GLU A 169 -26.31 -1.49 -10.32
N ALA A 170 -26.80 -0.65 -9.40
CA ALA A 170 -28.24 -0.50 -9.20
C ALA A 170 -28.98 -0.13 -10.52
N SER A 171 -28.26 0.49 -11.47
CA SER A 171 -28.76 0.75 -12.83
C SER A 171 -28.76 -0.47 -13.75
N MET A 172 -28.15 -1.60 -13.38
CA MET A 172 -28.14 -2.83 -14.18
C MET A 172 -29.39 -3.68 -13.97
N MET A 173 -30.13 -3.48 -12.89
CA MET A 173 -31.37 -4.22 -12.65
C MET A 173 -32.31 -4.14 -13.86
N GLY A 174 -32.76 -5.31 -14.33
CA GLY A 174 -33.62 -5.44 -15.51
C GLY A 174 -32.92 -5.23 -16.85
N LYS A 175 -31.62 -4.94 -16.88
CA LYS A 175 -30.85 -4.87 -18.14
C LYS A 175 -30.37 -6.26 -18.55
N THR A 176 -30.19 -6.42 -19.85
CA THR A 176 -29.47 -7.55 -20.43
C THR A 176 -27.98 -7.22 -20.48
N ILE A 177 -27.15 -8.13 -19.95
CA ILE A 177 -25.69 -8.07 -20.01
C ILE A 177 -25.14 -9.33 -20.69
N PHE A 178 -23.87 -9.28 -21.07
CA PHE A 178 -23.16 -10.43 -21.62
C PHE A 178 -22.35 -11.12 -20.51
N PHE A 179 -22.66 -12.38 -20.25
CA PHE A 179 -21.96 -13.23 -19.28
C PHE A 179 -21.07 -14.24 -20.01
N CYS A 180 -19.82 -14.42 -19.57
CA CYS A 180 -18.91 -15.43 -20.09
C CYS A 180 -18.09 -16.05 -18.96
N ASP A 181 -18.05 -17.39 -18.89
CA ASP A 181 -17.12 -18.11 -18.03
C ASP A 181 -15.72 -18.13 -18.66
N HIS A 182 -15.11 -16.94 -18.71
CA HIS A 182 -13.98 -16.65 -19.58
C HIS A 182 -12.74 -17.51 -19.30
N TYR A 183 -12.56 -17.89 -18.03
CA TYR A 183 -11.30 -18.44 -17.53
C TYR A 183 -11.34 -19.96 -17.27
N ARG A 184 -12.38 -20.66 -17.71
CA ARG A 184 -12.48 -22.12 -17.64
C ARG A 184 -12.79 -22.73 -19.01
N GLU A 185 -12.05 -23.80 -19.35
CA GLU A 185 -12.24 -24.51 -20.62
C GLU A 185 -13.57 -25.29 -20.61
N GLU A 186 -13.86 -25.99 -19.51
CA GLU A 186 -15.11 -26.71 -19.30
C GLU A 186 -16.06 -25.85 -18.47
N THR A 187 -17.14 -25.39 -19.11
CA THR A 187 -18.15 -24.52 -18.50
C THR A 187 -19.43 -25.31 -18.24
N LYS A 188 -20.11 -25.02 -17.13
CA LYS A 188 -21.40 -25.68 -16.80
C LYS A 188 -22.54 -24.99 -17.58
N PRO A 189 -23.54 -25.74 -18.06
CA PRO A 189 -24.68 -25.15 -18.75
C PRO A 189 -25.50 -24.28 -17.80
N LEU A 190 -26.19 -23.31 -18.38
CA LEU A 190 -27.21 -22.48 -17.74
C LEU A 190 -28.55 -22.74 -18.45
N GLU A 191 -29.61 -22.92 -17.67
CA GLU A 191 -30.96 -23.19 -18.21
C GLU A 191 -31.81 -21.92 -18.18
N ALA A 192 -32.59 -21.71 -19.23
CA ALA A 192 -33.53 -20.60 -19.33
C ALA A 192 -34.59 -20.69 -18.24
N GLY A 193 -35.01 -19.53 -17.73
CA GLY A 193 -36.04 -19.44 -16.69
C GLY A 193 -35.56 -19.80 -15.28
N LYS A 194 -34.32 -20.26 -15.10
CA LYS A 194 -33.67 -20.39 -13.80
C LYS A 194 -32.90 -19.14 -13.43
N THR A 195 -32.82 -18.83 -12.14
CA THR A 195 -32.01 -17.72 -11.63
C THR A 195 -30.72 -18.26 -11.04
N TYR A 196 -29.62 -17.58 -11.28
CA TYR A 196 -28.31 -17.91 -10.75
C TYR A 196 -27.72 -16.70 -10.03
N ILE A 197 -26.87 -16.96 -9.04
CA ILE A 197 -26.10 -15.94 -8.33
C ILE A 197 -24.61 -16.10 -8.61
N ALA A 198 -23.90 -15.02 -8.87
CA ALA A 198 -22.45 -15.01 -9.09
C ALA A 198 -21.85 -13.66 -8.71
N PHE A 199 -20.57 -13.64 -8.33
CA PHE A 199 -19.81 -12.40 -8.26
C PHE A 199 -19.26 -12.08 -9.65
N LEU A 200 -19.77 -11.05 -10.31
CA LEU A 200 -19.40 -10.71 -11.68
C LEU A 200 -18.38 -9.57 -11.69
N LEU A 201 -17.35 -9.69 -12.53
CA LEU A 201 -16.40 -8.63 -12.84
C LEU A 201 -16.48 -8.26 -14.32
N LEU A 202 -16.30 -6.98 -14.63
CA LEU A 202 -16.20 -6.49 -16.01
C LEU A 202 -14.87 -6.98 -16.64
N ASN A 203 -14.96 -7.67 -17.77
CA ASN A 203 -13.80 -8.07 -18.55
C ASN A 203 -13.28 -6.89 -19.38
N VAL A 204 -12.18 -6.27 -18.92
CA VAL A 204 -11.52 -5.17 -19.63
C VAL A 204 -10.27 -5.61 -20.42
N LEU A 205 -9.70 -6.77 -20.10
CA LEU A 205 -8.38 -7.19 -20.62
C LEU A 205 -8.49 -8.21 -21.76
N ASP A 206 -9.34 -9.22 -21.60
CA ASP A 206 -9.35 -10.43 -22.43
C ASP A 206 -10.62 -10.50 -23.28
N ARG A 207 -11.01 -9.38 -23.88
CA ARG A 207 -12.27 -9.30 -24.64
C ARG A 207 -12.24 -10.13 -25.92
N HIS A 208 -13.39 -10.72 -26.25
CA HIS A 208 -13.64 -11.31 -27.56
C HIS A 208 -13.46 -10.25 -28.67
N SER A 209 -12.50 -10.47 -29.57
CA SER A 209 -12.01 -9.46 -30.53
C SER A 209 -13.04 -8.95 -31.55
N ASP A 210 -14.07 -9.75 -31.79
CA ASP A 210 -15.23 -9.50 -32.64
C ASP A 210 -16.34 -8.70 -31.93
N MET A 211 -16.19 -8.43 -30.64
CA MET A 211 -17.18 -7.78 -29.77
C MET A 211 -16.59 -6.57 -29.02
N LYS A 212 -15.96 -5.64 -29.76
CA LYS A 212 -15.24 -4.49 -29.18
C LYS A 212 -16.11 -3.51 -28.39
N ASP A 213 -17.39 -3.39 -28.73
CA ASP A 213 -18.33 -2.44 -28.12
C ASP A 213 -19.23 -3.08 -27.04
N ILE A 214 -19.01 -4.37 -26.74
CA ILE A 214 -19.80 -5.10 -25.75
C ILE A 214 -19.05 -5.13 -24.42
N LEU A 215 -19.76 -4.79 -23.34
CA LEU A 215 -19.30 -4.99 -21.97
C LEU A 215 -19.62 -6.44 -21.57
N GLU A 216 -18.58 -7.26 -21.52
CA GLU A 216 -18.62 -8.66 -21.10
C GLU A 216 -18.29 -8.77 -19.61
N TYR A 217 -19.06 -9.56 -18.87
CA TYR A 217 -18.86 -9.87 -17.46
C TYR A 217 -18.49 -11.34 -17.29
N TYR A 218 -17.54 -11.60 -16.39
CA TYR A 218 -17.15 -12.96 -16.04
C TYR A 218 -17.34 -13.23 -14.55
N PRO A 219 -17.65 -14.47 -14.15
CA PRO A 219 -17.78 -14.84 -12.75
C PRO A 219 -16.40 -15.00 -12.12
N LEU A 220 -16.14 -14.22 -11.06
CA LEU A 220 -15.01 -14.46 -10.17
C LEU A 220 -15.37 -15.58 -9.19
N THR A 221 -14.52 -16.60 -9.10
CA THR A 221 -14.62 -17.58 -8.02
C THR A 221 -14.16 -16.94 -6.72
N ILE A 222 -15.10 -16.77 -5.79
CA ILE A 222 -14.85 -16.23 -4.45
C ILE A 222 -14.91 -17.34 -3.40
N SER A 223 -14.12 -17.21 -2.33
CA SER A 223 -14.19 -18.10 -1.18
C SER A 223 -15.24 -17.58 -0.20
N LEU A 224 -16.27 -18.38 0.06
CA LEU A 224 -17.29 -18.06 1.06
C LEU A 224 -16.91 -18.58 2.44
N SER A 225 -16.10 -19.64 2.52
CA SER A 225 -15.52 -20.18 3.74
C SER A 225 -14.25 -20.96 3.39
N GLN A 226 -13.61 -21.59 4.37
CA GLN A 226 -12.45 -22.45 4.14
C GLN A 226 -12.76 -23.63 3.18
N ASP A 227 -14.00 -24.12 3.17
CA ASP A 227 -14.41 -25.31 2.42
C ASP A 227 -15.43 -25.04 1.31
N LYS A 228 -15.92 -23.80 1.17
CA LYS A 228 -16.93 -23.41 0.18
C LYS A 228 -16.42 -22.26 -0.69
N THR A 229 -16.51 -22.45 -2.00
CA THR A 229 -16.34 -21.39 -3.00
C THR A 229 -17.63 -21.17 -3.77
N LEU A 230 -17.84 -19.95 -4.25
CA LEU A 230 -18.91 -19.58 -5.17
C LEU A 230 -18.29 -19.07 -6.46
N CYS A 231 -18.65 -19.71 -7.56
CA CYS A 231 -18.38 -19.16 -8.89
C CYS A 231 -19.71 -18.70 -9.51
N TRP A 232 -20.66 -19.62 -9.61
CA TRP A 232 -22.08 -19.31 -9.65
C TRP A 232 -22.88 -20.49 -9.11
N GLU A 233 -24.11 -20.24 -8.65
CA GLU A 233 -25.02 -21.26 -8.12
C GLU A 233 -26.47 -20.96 -8.53
N GLU A 234 -27.28 -22.00 -8.78
CA GLU A 234 -28.71 -21.86 -9.04
C GLU A 234 -29.43 -21.40 -7.77
N MET A 235 -30.16 -20.29 -7.85
CA MET A 235 -30.97 -19.77 -6.77
C MET A 235 -32.35 -20.44 -6.78
N GLY A 236 -32.54 -21.40 -5.88
CA GLY A 236 -33.88 -21.86 -5.53
C GLY A 236 -34.70 -20.77 -4.85
N THR A 237 -36.02 -20.95 -4.75
CA THR A 237 -36.93 -19.97 -4.11
C THR A 237 -36.59 -19.66 -2.65
N ASP A 238 -35.90 -20.58 -1.97
CA ASP A 238 -35.52 -20.49 -0.56
C ASP A 238 -34.00 -20.29 -0.37
N PHE A 239 -33.30 -19.82 -1.41
CA PHE A 239 -31.83 -19.71 -1.44
C PHE A 239 -31.26 -19.00 -0.20
N TRP A 240 -31.85 -17.88 0.21
CA TRP A 240 -31.38 -17.07 1.33
C TRP A 240 -31.47 -17.74 2.70
N ASN A 241 -32.27 -18.81 2.82
CA ASN A 241 -32.36 -19.63 4.04
C ASN A 241 -31.42 -20.85 4.03
N THR A 242 -30.61 -21.01 2.98
CA THR A 242 -29.56 -22.04 2.90
C THR A 242 -28.24 -21.53 3.50
N ASP A 243 -27.32 -22.44 3.83
CA ASP A 243 -25.98 -22.07 4.31
C ASP A 243 -25.23 -21.18 3.30
N THR A 244 -25.35 -21.47 2.00
CA THR A 244 -24.69 -20.66 0.96
C THR A 244 -25.34 -19.28 0.82
N GLY A 245 -26.67 -19.21 0.93
CA GLY A 245 -27.39 -17.93 0.96
C GLY A 245 -27.02 -17.07 2.17
N ALA A 246 -26.89 -17.67 3.35
CA ALA A 246 -26.44 -16.98 4.55
C ALA A 246 -25.00 -16.45 4.41
N MET A 247 -24.07 -17.23 3.85
CA MET A 247 -22.72 -16.75 3.55
C MET A 247 -22.70 -15.63 2.51
N CYS A 248 -23.54 -15.71 1.47
CA CYS A 248 -23.69 -14.63 0.50
C CYS A 248 -24.22 -13.36 1.16
N GLN A 249 -25.18 -13.46 2.07
CA GLN A 249 -25.68 -12.31 2.84
C GLN A 249 -24.58 -11.71 3.71
N ASN A 250 -23.79 -12.55 4.40
CA ASN A 250 -22.64 -12.07 5.18
C ASN A 250 -21.62 -11.35 4.29
N LEU A 251 -21.36 -11.87 3.08
CA LEU A 251 -20.44 -11.24 2.13
C LEU A 251 -20.96 -9.87 1.70
N ILE A 252 -22.25 -9.77 1.35
CA ILE A 252 -22.90 -8.51 0.99
C ILE A 252 -22.71 -7.49 2.12
N ASP A 253 -23.01 -7.90 3.35
CA ASP A 253 -22.95 -7.01 4.51
C ASP A 253 -21.50 -6.55 4.78
N GLU A 254 -20.51 -7.45 4.71
CA GLU A 254 -19.10 -7.10 4.92
C GLU A 254 -18.50 -6.26 3.79
N LEU A 255 -18.86 -6.52 2.54
CA LEU A 255 -18.46 -5.68 1.41
C LEU A 255 -19.05 -4.29 1.53
N ASN A 256 -20.33 -4.17 1.89
CA ASN A 256 -20.99 -2.88 2.09
C ASN A 256 -20.34 -2.11 3.26
N ARG A 257 -20.06 -2.79 4.38
CA ARG A 257 -19.33 -2.21 5.51
C ARG A 257 -17.94 -1.73 5.10
N MET A 258 -17.19 -2.53 4.34
CA MET A 258 -15.85 -2.16 3.86
C MET A 258 -15.88 -0.96 2.93
N VAL A 259 -16.78 -0.96 1.96
CA VAL A 259 -16.82 0.06 0.90
C VAL A 259 -17.39 1.38 1.43
N CYS A 260 -18.41 1.32 2.29
CA CYS A 260 -19.15 2.51 2.70
C CYS A 260 -18.65 3.10 4.03
N GLU A 261 -18.23 2.26 4.97
CA GLU A 261 -18.03 2.67 6.37
C GLU A 261 -16.58 2.54 6.84
N ALA A 262 -15.75 1.74 6.14
CA ALA A 262 -14.40 1.46 6.59
C ALA A 262 -13.38 2.45 6.07
N VAL A 263 -12.39 2.76 6.91
CA VAL A 263 -11.19 3.49 6.57
C VAL A 263 -9.96 2.62 6.84
N PRO A 264 -8.90 2.73 6.01
CA PRO A 264 -7.66 2.05 6.29
C PRO A 264 -6.91 2.77 7.42
N VAL A 265 -6.28 1.99 8.28
CA VAL A 265 -5.45 2.49 9.37
C VAL A 265 -4.10 1.81 9.31
N THR A 266 -3.05 2.59 9.13
CA THR A 266 -1.67 2.12 9.10
C THR A 266 -1.00 2.34 10.46
N PRO A 267 -0.78 1.26 11.23
CA PRO A 267 0.13 1.31 12.37
C PRO A 267 1.59 1.50 11.90
N THR A 268 2.32 2.37 12.58
CA THR A 268 3.78 2.48 12.39
C THR A 268 4.49 2.89 13.68
N ASN A 269 5.80 2.63 13.76
CA ASN A 269 6.69 3.15 14.80
C ASN A 269 7.16 4.59 14.52
N HIS A 270 7.08 5.05 13.27
CA HIS A 270 7.51 6.40 12.89
C HIS A 270 7.01 6.73 11.47
N THR A 271 6.40 7.89 11.25
CA THR A 271 5.91 8.31 9.90
C THR A 271 6.99 8.29 8.84
N GLY A 272 8.23 8.66 9.18
CA GLY A 272 9.38 8.60 8.29
C GLY A 272 9.74 7.19 7.75
N LEU A 273 9.14 6.11 8.28
CA LEU A 273 9.23 4.76 7.72
C LEU A 273 8.24 4.51 6.58
N LEU A 274 7.25 5.40 6.41
CA LEU A 274 6.30 5.38 5.30
C LEU A 274 6.91 6.15 4.13
N SER A 275 7.02 5.51 2.96
CA SER A 275 7.65 6.13 1.78
C SER A 275 7.10 7.51 1.43
N PRO A 276 5.77 7.78 1.48
CA PRO A 276 5.25 9.09 1.15
C PRO A 276 5.74 10.19 2.10
N PHE A 277 5.86 9.92 3.40
CA PHE A 277 6.42 10.87 4.36
C PHE A 277 7.93 11.06 4.17
N HIS A 278 8.65 9.96 3.93
CA HIS A 278 10.09 9.99 3.70
C HIS A 278 10.47 10.81 2.45
N GLU A 279 9.70 10.65 1.38
CA GLU A 279 9.92 11.33 0.10
C GLU A 279 9.33 12.75 0.04
N GLY A 280 8.64 13.18 1.10
CA GLY A 280 7.99 14.49 1.16
C GLY A 280 6.71 14.60 0.31
N GLN A 281 6.16 13.46 -0.13
CA GLN A 281 4.86 13.37 -0.80
C GLN A 281 3.69 13.45 0.21
N ALA A 282 3.95 13.12 1.48
CA ALA A 282 3.04 13.33 2.60
C ALA A 282 3.71 14.19 3.68
N THR A 283 2.94 15.07 4.32
CA THR A 283 3.45 15.94 5.39
C THR A 283 2.32 16.42 6.29
N VAL A 284 2.60 16.57 7.58
CA VAL A 284 1.67 17.17 8.56
C VAL A 284 1.54 18.66 8.26
N VAL A 285 0.32 19.11 7.96
CA VAL A 285 0.01 20.50 7.57
C VAL A 285 -0.71 21.27 8.67
N GLU A 286 -1.30 20.58 9.64
CA GLU A 286 -1.91 21.14 10.83
C GLU A 286 -1.58 20.27 12.05
N GLY A 287 -1.33 20.90 13.19
CA GLY A 287 -0.96 20.20 14.42
C GLY A 287 0.50 19.74 14.42
N GLU A 288 0.74 18.58 15.02
CA GLU A 288 2.06 18.00 15.20
C GLU A 288 2.06 16.54 14.70
N ASP A 289 3.22 16.07 14.27
CA ASP A 289 3.43 14.63 14.11
C ASP A 289 3.39 13.94 15.48
N ILE A 290 3.17 12.63 15.48
CA ILE A 290 3.27 11.78 16.66
C ILE A 290 4.73 11.76 17.11
N SER A 291 4.96 12.04 18.38
CA SER A 291 6.32 12.05 18.95
C SER A 291 6.87 10.63 19.14
N SER A 292 8.21 10.50 19.22
CA SER A 292 8.86 9.20 19.48
C SER A 292 8.37 8.56 20.79
N GLU A 293 8.12 9.35 21.84
CA GLU A 293 7.58 8.86 23.11
C GLU A 293 6.14 8.36 22.95
N GLU A 294 5.30 9.04 22.15
CA GLU A 294 3.94 8.59 21.87
C GLU A 294 3.93 7.29 21.04
N TYR A 295 4.85 7.16 20.08
CA TYR A 295 5.06 5.92 19.33
C TYR A 295 5.47 4.76 20.25
N GLU A 296 6.51 4.96 21.06
CA GLU A 296 7.05 3.94 21.98
C GLU A 296 6.03 3.52 23.04
N ASN A 297 5.27 4.47 23.60
CA ASN A 297 4.28 4.19 24.64
C ASN A 297 2.95 3.64 24.08
N GLY A 298 2.78 3.59 22.75
CA GLY A 298 1.50 3.19 22.15
C GLY A 298 0.36 4.15 22.49
N SER A 299 0.65 5.45 22.54
CA SER A 299 -0.34 6.46 22.90
C SER A 299 -1.54 6.42 21.94
N LYS A 300 -2.74 6.68 22.47
CA LYS A 300 -3.98 6.73 21.68
C LYS A 300 -4.08 8.05 20.93
N VAL A 301 -3.17 8.25 20.00
CA VAL A 301 -3.08 9.41 19.12
C VAL A 301 -3.05 8.98 17.67
N CYS A 302 -3.53 9.82 16.77
CA CYS A 302 -3.54 9.53 15.34
C CYS A 302 -3.21 10.75 14.51
N LEU A 303 -2.75 10.49 13.29
CA LEU A 303 -2.78 11.44 12.19
C LEU A 303 -3.94 11.11 11.27
N VAL A 304 -4.63 12.14 10.81
CA VAL A 304 -5.79 12.01 9.92
C VAL A 304 -5.47 12.65 8.59
N SER A 305 -5.92 12.05 7.48
CA SER A 305 -5.74 12.65 6.17
C SER A 305 -6.51 13.96 6.07
N GLN A 306 -5.97 14.92 5.31
CA GLN A 306 -6.63 16.19 5.08
C GLN A 306 -7.97 16.03 4.36
N THR A 307 -8.11 15.00 3.51
CA THR A 307 -9.36 14.68 2.80
C THR A 307 -10.44 14.30 3.82
N PHE A 308 -10.15 13.32 4.67
CA PHE A 308 -11.09 12.85 5.69
C PHE A 308 -11.42 13.95 6.71
N ALA A 309 -10.40 14.71 7.15
CA ALA A 309 -10.60 15.80 8.09
C ALA A 309 -11.49 16.91 7.54
N LYS A 310 -11.29 17.32 6.28
CA LYS A 310 -12.15 18.33 5.62
C LYS A 310 -13.58 17.84 5.48
N LEU A 311 -13.77 16.58 5.07
CA LEU A 311 -15.08 15.98 4.89
C LEU A 311 -15.89 15.95 6.19
N ASN A 312 -15.22 15.66 7.29
CA ASN A 312 -15.83 15.49 8.60
C ASN A 312 -15.71 16.71 9.52
N HIS A 313 -15.22 17.84 9.01
CA HIS A 313 -14.98 19.06 9.79
C HIS A 313 -14.14 18.83 11.06
N LEU A 314 -13.09 17.99 10.93
CA LEU A 314 -12.21 17.63 12.03
C LEU A 314 -11.11 18.65 12.25
N GLU A 315 -10.78 18.85 13.52
CA GLU A 315 -9.70 19.71 13.99
C GLU A 315 -8.76 18.92 14.92
N THR A 316 -7.53 19.41 15.05
CA THR A 316 -6.56 18.83 15.99
C THR A 316 -7.05 18.89 17.44
N GLY A 317 -6.69 17.89 18.25
CA GLY A 317 -7.14 17.72 19.63
C GLY A 317 -8.52 17.07 19.81
N GLN A 318 -9.30 16.91 18.74
CA GLN A 318 -10.54 16.14 18.78
C GLN A 318 -10.27 14.65 18.93
N LYS A 319 -11.28 13.90 19.39
CA LYS A 319 -11.22 12.45 19.52
C LYS A 319 -11.99 11.78 18.39
N ILE A 320 -11.47 10.67 17.90
CA ILE A 320 -12.12 9.79 16.96
C ILE A 320 -12.18 8.36 17.50
N LYS A 321 -13.35 7.71 17.40
CA LYS A 321 -13.48 6.30 17.73
C LYS A 321 -13.12 5.46 16.50
N LEU A 322 -12.17 4.54 16.67
CA LEU A 322 -11.81 3.54 15.64
C LEU A 322 -12.17 2.14 16.14
N GLN A 323 -12.91 1.40 15.32
CA GLN A 323 -13.31 0.01 15.57
C GLN A 323 -12.70 -0.91 14.53
N PHE A 324 -11.58 -1.55 14.87
CA PHE A 324 -10.82 -2.41 13.97
C PHE A 324 -11.47 -3.78 13.85
N TYR A 325 -11.69 -4.24 12.62
CA TYR A 325 -12.42 -5.47 12.37
C TYR A 325 -11.75 -6.43 11.36
N PHE A 326 -10.77 -5.98 10.59
CA PHE A 326 -9.90 -6.89 9.84
C PHE A 326 -8.45 -6.40 9.76
N THR A 327 -7.55 -7.33 9.46
CA THR A 327 -6.11 -7.11 9.31
C THR A 327 -5.62 -7.63 7.96
N ASP A 328 -4.75 -6.87 7.30
CA ASP A 328 -4.09 -7.29 6.06
C ASP A 328 -2.58 -7.05 6.11
N TYR A 329 -1.81 -8.14 5.96
CA TYR A 329 -0.34 -8.14 5.91
C TYR A 329 0.22 -8.27 4.50
N LYS A 330 -0.62 -8.42 3.48
CA LYS A 330 -0.22 -8.73 2.11
C LYS A 330 -0.24 -7.51 1.21
N TYR A 331 -1.36 -6.79 1.19
CA TYR A 331 -1.59 -5.76 0.18
C TYR A 331 -1.29 -4.37 0.72
N SER A 332 -1.00 -3.43 -0.18
CA SER A 332 -0.98 -2.01 0.15
C SER A 332 -2.41 -1.49 0.36
N THR A 333 -2.58 -0.40 1.12
CA THR A 333 -3.89 0.24 1.34
C THR A 333 -4.53 0.74 0.04
N VAL A 334 -3.72 1.02 -0.98
CA VAL A 334 -4.17 1.43 -2.32
C VAL A 334 -4.25 0.27 -3.34
N GLN A 335 -3.95 -0.96 -2.93
CA GLN A 335 -4.05 -2.13 -3.79
C GLN A 335 -5.44 -2.75 -3.73
N ASN A 336 -5.92 -3.27 -4.87
CA ASN A 336 -7.29 -3.79 -5.04
C ASN A 336 -8.36 -2.71 -4.81
N VAL A 337 -8.03 -1.45 -5.10
CA VAL A 337 -9.00 -0.37 -5.24
C VAL A 337 -9.66 -0.46 -6.61
N ILE A 338 -11.00 -0.44 -6.63
CA ILE A 338 -11.79 -0.70 -7.84
C ILE A 338 -12.19 0.59 -8.58
N SER A 339 -12.01 1.76 -7.97
CA SER A 339 -12.43 3.03 -8.56
C SER A 339 -11.28 3.73 -9.30
N ASP A 340 -11.60 4.40 -10.41
CA ASP A 340 -10.65 5.20 -11.21
C ASP A 340 -9.99 6.33 -10.38
N ASP A 341 -10.54 6.69 -9.22
CA ASP A 341 -10.09 7.76 -8.34
C ASP A 341 -9.41 7.27 -7.03
N GLY A 342 -9.28 5.95 -6.84
CA GLY A 342 -8.51 5.41 -5.71
C GLY A 342 -9.23 5.49 -4.34
N THR A 343 -10.56 5.61 -4.31
CA THR A 343 -11.32 5.96 -3.10
C THR A 343 -11.96 4.79 -2.36
N TRP A 344 -11.98 3.57 -2.91
CA TRP A 344 -12.71 2.45 -2.29
C TRP A 344 -11.85 1.22 -2.03
N MET A 345 -11.88 0.73 -0.80
CA MET A 345 -11.28 -0.55 -0.46
C MET A 345 -12.21 -1.70 -0.87
N PHE A 346 -11.66 -2.72 -1.52
CA PHE A 346 -12.46 -3.86 -1.95
C PHE A 346 -11.73 -5.19 -1.78
N ARG A 347 -12.38 -6.15 -1.12
CA ARG A 347 -11.81 -7.46 -0.78
C ARG A 347 -12.88 -8.56 -0.76
N THR A 348 -12.77 -9.51 -1.67
CA THR A 348 -13.67 -10.68 -1.72
C THR A 348 -13.35 -11.75 -0.68
N ASP A 349 -12.23 -11.62 0.03
CA ASP A 349 -11.72 -12.50 1.08
C ASP A 349 -12.01 -11.96 2.50
N ILE A 350 -13.02 -11.10 2.65
CA ILE A 350 -13.37 -10.44 3.91
C ILE A 350 -14.05 -11.36 4.94
N LEU A 351 -14.69 -12.45 4.51
CA LEU A 351 -15.38 -13.36 5.43
C LEU A 351 -14.40 -14.13 6.32
N ASN A 352 -14.89 -14.53 7.51
CA ASN A 352 -14.13 -15.42 8.38
C ASN A 352 -14.08 -16.86 7.82
N LYS A 353 -13.33 -17.74 8.46
CA LYS A 353 -13.08 -19.11 7.96
C LYS A 353 -14.36 -19.94 7.87
N GLU A 354 -15.36 -19.62 8.67
CA GLU A 354 -16.67 -20.27 8.73
C GLU A 354 -17.71 -19.62 7.80
N GLY A 355 -17.35 -18.55 7.08
CA GLY A 355 -18.25 -17.78 6.20
C GLY A 355 -19.19 -16.83 6.94
N GLY A 356 -18.83 -16.48 8.17
CA GLY A 356 -19.44 -15.43 8.97
C GLY A 356 -18.78 -14.07 8.76
N LYS A 357 -19.43 -13.06 9.36
CA LYS A 357 -18.94 -11.68 9.45
C LYS A 357 -17.71 -11.56 10.36
N GLN A 358 -17.04 -10.42 10.27
CA GLN A 358 -15.88 -10.11 11.09
C GLN A 358 -16.28 -9.25 12.29
N ASP A 359 -16.04 -9.77 13.49
CA ASP A 359 -16.25 -9.02 14.72
C ASP A 359 -15.20 -7.92 14.89
N VAL A 360 -15.53 -6.88 15.65
CA VAL A 360 -14.54 -5.87 16.06
C VAL A 360 -13.57 -6.53 17.05
N PHE A 361 -12.28 -6.58 16.69
CA PHE A 361 -11.26 -7.18 17.54
C PHE A 361 -10.62 -6.17 18.48
N PHE A 362 -10.63 -4.88 18.12
CA PHE A 362 -10.08 -3.82 18.95
C PHE A 362 -10.87 -2.52 18.74
N GLU A 363 -11.13 -1.78 19.82
CA GLU A 363 -11.67 -0.42 19.73
C GLU A 363 -10.99 0.56 20.69
N SER A 364 -10.83 1.80 20.24
CA SER A 364 -10.30 2.87 21.09
C SER A 364 -10.71 4.26 20.59
N GLU A 365 -10.65 5.23 21.49
CA GLU A 365 -10.68 6.65 21.13
C GLU A 365 -9.25 7.15 20.91
N TYR A 366 -8.98 7.73 19.75
CA TYR A 366 -7.71 8.33 19.40
C TYR A 366 -7.83 9.85 19.34
N ILE A 367 -6.85 10.56 19.90
CA ILE A 367 -6.76 12.02 19.79
C ILE A 367 -6.07 12.39 18.47
N ILE A 368 -6.65 13.29 17.69
CA ILE A 368 -6.06 13.80 16.44
C ILE A 368 -4.90 14.71 16.80
N LYS A 369 -3.66 14.24 16.61
CA LYS A 369 -2.45 15.04 16.87
C LYS A 369 -2.12 15.97 15.71
N GLY A 370 -2.36 15.50 14.50
CA GLY A 370 -2.09 16.24 13.29
C GLY A 370 -2.97 15.82 12.12
N ILE A 371 -3.09 16.73 11.17
CA ILE A 371 -3.74 16.48 9.88
C ILE A 371 -2.65 16.51 8.82
N TYR A 372 -2.54 15.46 8.02
CA TYR A 372 -1.52 15.35 6.99
C TYR A 372 -2.10 15.53 5.59
N SER A 373 -1.36 16.23 4.73
CA SER A 373 -1.64 16.25 3.29
C SER A 373 -0.88 15.12 2.62
N ARG A 374 -1.44 14.59 1.53
CA ARG A 374 -0.76 13.67 0.61
C ARG A 374 -0.79 14.25 -0.80
N GLN A 375 0.24 13.95 -1.59
CA GLN A 375 0.24 14.10 -3.03
C GLN A 375 0.02 12.71 -3.64
N SER A 376 -0.89 12.61 -4.61
CA SER A 376 -1.07 11.39 -5.38
C SER A 376 -0.32 11.54 -6.69
N THR A 377 0.46 10.54 -7.05
CA THR A 377 1.18 10.44 -8.32
C THR A 377 0.52 9.45 -9.29
N GLY A 378 -0.42 8.64 -8.82
CA GLY A 378 -1.21 7.70 -9.61
C GLY A 378 -1.38 6.37 -8.89
N MET A 379 -1.37 5.26 -9.63
CA MET A 379 -1.36 3.91 -9.04
C MET A 379 0.06 3.49 -8.65
N ASP A 380 0.55 4.00 -7.52
CA ASP A 380 1.78 3.53 -6.88
C ASP A 380 1.43 2.84 -5.56
N LEU A 381 1.91 1.59 -5.37
CA LEU A 381 1.64 0.76 -4.19
C LEU A 381 2.26 1.32 -2.90
N TYR A 382 3.15 2.30 -3.00
CA TYR A 382 3.73 2.97 -1.85
C TYR A 382 2.92 4.17 -1.36
N GLU A 383 1.87 4.58 -2.08
CA GLU A 383 1.01 5.71 -1.69
C GLU A 383 0.12 5.41 -0.48
N LEU A 384 -0.36 6.48 0.16
CA LEU A 384 -1.38 6.43 1.21
C LEU A 384 -2.77 6.57 0.60
N PHE A 385 -3.71 5.80 1.13
CA PHE A 385 -5.12 5.86 0.74
C PHE A 385 -5.75 7.22 1.13
N PRO A 386 -6.72 7.75 0.36
CA PRO A 386 -7.27 9.09 0.59
C PRO A 386 -7.74 9.39 2.02
N ASP A 387 -8.35 8.40 2.67
CA ASP A 387 -8.94 8.52 4.01
C ASP A 387 -8.14 7.75 5.08
N GLU A 388 -6.86 7.50 4.81
CA GLU A 388 -6.02 6.67 5.68
C GLU A 388 -5.67 7.37 7.00
N PHE A 389 -5.71 6.61 8.08
CA PHE A 389 -5.26 7.04 9.41
C PHE A 389 -3.87 6.46 9.69
N ILE A 390 -3.06 7.20 10.43
CA ILE A 390 -1.78 6.70 10.94
C ILE A 390 -1.82 6.71 12.46
N ILE A 391 -1.45 5.59 13.07
CA ILE A 391 -1.43 5.41 14.53
C ILE A 391 -0.09 4.81 14.98
N PRO A 392 0.29 4.96 16.26
CA PRO A 392 1.35 4.16 16.84
C PRO A 392 1.03 2.67 16.73
N SER A 393 1.96 1.87 16.21
CA SER A 393 1.82 0.42 16.15
C SER A 393 1.56 -0.19 17.53
N ALA A 394 2.31 0.24 18.55
CA ALA A 394 2.16 -0.16 19.94
C ALA A 394 0.82 0.27 20.57
N SER A 395 0.04 1.12 19.90
CA SER A 395 -1.31 1.46 20.37
C SER A 395 -2.29 0.29 20.20
N VAL A 396 -2.02 -0.69 19.35
CA VAL A 396 -2.85 -1.91 19.26
C VAL A 396 -2.05 -3.06 19.85
N PRO A 397 -2.48 -3.67 20.97
CA PRO A 397 -1.77 -4.80 21.55
C PRO A 397 -1.67 -5.96 20.55
N GLU A 398 -0.46 -6.48 20.36
CA GLU A 398 -0.18 -7.53 19.37
C GLU A 398 -1.04 -8.79 19.58
N ASP A 399 -1.33 -9.14 20.83
CA ASP A 399 -2.16 -10.28 21.22
C ASP A 399 -3.66 -10.07 20.94
N GLN A 400 -4.08 -8.85 20.61
CA GLN A 400 -5.46 -8.53 20.22
C GLN A 400 -5.64 -8.44 18.71
N VAL A 401 -4.56 -8.33 17.93
CA VAL A 401 -4.64 -8.30 16.47
C VAL A 401 -5.19 -9.62 15.96
N SER A 402 -6.31 -9.56 15.23
CA SER A 402 -6.96 -10.75 14.67
C SER A 402 -7.63 -10.46 13.33
N ASN A 403 -8.48 -11.38 12.86
CA ASN A 403 -9.20 -11.27 11.58
C ASN A 403 -8.28 -10.98 10.38
N ILE A 404 -7.22 -11.79 10.26
CA ILE A 404 -6.26 -11.70 9.16
C ILE A 404 -6.94 -12.21 7.88
N ILE A 405 -7.31 -11.30 6.99
CA ILE A 405 -7.97 -11.62 5.71
C ILE A 405 -6.95 -11.90 4.59
N ALA A 406 -5.73 -11.36 4.71
CA ALA A 406 -4.62 -11.75 3.86
C ALA A 406 -3.27 -11.73 4.57
N GLU A 407 -2.54 -12.81 4.37
CA GLU A 407 -1.16 -13.00 4.80
C GLU A 407 -0.26 -13.07 3.56
N GLY A 408 0.83 -12.31 3.55
CA GLY A 408 1.72 -12.20 2.39
C GLY A 408 3.18 -11.98 2.76
N PRO A 409 4.11 -12.12 1.81
CA PRO A 409 5.53 -11.86 2.05
C PRO A 409 5.77 -10.39 2.46
N MET A 410 6.93 -10.10 3.04
CA MET A 410 7.40 -8.72 3.17
C MET A 410 7.56 -8.09 1.79
N GLN A 411 7.07 -6.87 1.65
CA GLN A 411 7.10 -6.06 0.44
C GLN A 411 7.58 -4.66 0.79
N GLY A 412 8.16 -3.96 -0.17
CA GLY A 412 8.77 -2.67 0.14
C GLY A 412 7.79 -1.63 0.73
N TYR A 413 6.50 -1.74 0.41
CA TYR A 413 5.45 -0.86 0.94
C TYR A 413 5.04 -1.19 2.39
N ASN A 414 5.19 -2.44 2.83
CA ASN A 414 4.78 -2.87 4.18
C ASN A 414 5.96 -3.17 5.12
N ALA A 415 7.19 -3.24 4.63
CA ALA A 415 8.36 -3.64 5.40
C ALA A 415 9.51 -2.64 5.23
N SER A 416 9.83 -1.90 6.29
CA SER A 416 10.88 -0.87 6.26
C SER A 416 11.59 -0.73 7.60
N PHE A 417 12.80 -0.16 7.57
CA PHE A 417 13.62 0.14 8.73
C PHE A 417 14.40 1.45 8.50
N GLN A 418 14.97 2.02 9.56
CA GLN A 418 15.81 3.21 9.48
C GLN A 418 17.18 2.98 10.10
N ILE A 419 18.23 3.47 9.45
CA ILE A 419 19.62 3.37 9.92
C ILE A 419 20.27 4.75 9.95
N LYS A 420 21.43 4.84 10.59
CA LYS A 420 22.27 6.05 10.49
C LYS A 420 22.77 6.24 9.07
N ASN A 421 22.83 7.51 8.64
CA ASN A 421 23.36 7.87 7.33
C ASN A 421 24.81 7.38 7.15
N GLY A 422 25.05 6.62 6.09
CA GLY A 422 26.35 6.00 5.80
C GLY A 422 26.66 4.76 6.65
N GLY A 423 25.62 4.10 7.19
CA GLY A 423 25.73 2.87 7.99
C GLY A 423 25.84 1.57 7.19
N ILE A 424 25.97 1.62 5.86
CA ILE A 424 26.19 0.46 4.97
C ILE A 424 27.46 0.69 4.15
#